data_AF-A0A1H9QEJ5-F1
#
_entry.id   AF-A0A1H9QEJ5-F1
#
_cell.length_a   1.000
_cell.length_b   1.000
_cell.length_c   1.000
_cell.angle_alpha   90.00
_cell.angle_beta   90.00
_cell.angle_gamma   90.00
#
_symmetry.space_group_name_H-M   'P 1'
#
loop_
_entity.id
_entity.type
_entity.pdbx_description
1 polymer ?
#
loop_
_entity_poly.entity_id
_entity_poly.type
_entity_poly.pdbx_seq_one_letter_code
_entity_poly.pdbx_strand_id
1 'polypeptide(L)' 'MSRLPGDSTRLDHDRLGAYPRSAVEALADLGLSDDEIARYFRVERSRIARLREGRPRIDCGAAALALRPTTPAHPG' A
#
# COMPACT_ATOMS: atom_id res chain seq x y z
N MET A 1 -27.82 -15.06 27.95
CA MET A 1 -26.36 -14.89 27.85
C MET A 1 -25.86 -15.78 26.74
N SER A 2 -25.63 -15.25 25.54
CA SER A 2 -25.05 -16.03 24.43
C SER A 2 -23.95 -15.19 23.80
N ARG A 3 -22.71 -15.40 24.26
CA ARG A 3 -21.52 -14.90 23.57
C ARG A 3 -21.27 -15.86 22.41
N LEU A 4 -21.44 -15.38 21.19
CA LEU A 4 -20.91 -16.07 20.01
C LEU A 4 -19.39 -16.22 20.22
N PRO A 5 -18.79 -17.41 20.02
CA PRO A 5 -17.34 -17.51 19.94
C PRO A 5 -16.94 -16.69 18.72
N GLY A 6 -16.24 -15.59 18.97
CA GLY A 6 -15.65 -14.77 17.93
C GLY A 6 -14.84 -15.66 17.00
N ASP A 7 -15.13 -15.53 15.71
CA ASP A 7 -14.40 -16.06 14.55
C ASP A 7 -12.98 -15.45 14.48
N SER A 8 -12.28 -15.34 15.61
CA SER A 8 -11.02 -14.59 15.77
C SER A 8 -9.81 -15.31 15.18
N THR A 9 -10.00 -16.42 14.47
CA THR A 9 -8.92 -17.24 13.90
C THR A 9 -8.74 -17.04 12.40
N ARG A 10 -9.60 -16.27 11.71
CA ARG A 10 -9.56 -16.16 10.26
C ARG A 10 -8.73 -14.99 9.72
N LEU A 11 -8.19 -14.18 10.61
CA LEU A 11 -7.15 -13.20 10.31
C LEU A 11 -5.88 -13.72 10.97
N ASP A 12 -5.17 -14.59 10.26
CA ASP A 12 -3.72 -14.63 10.39
C ASP A 12 -3.26 -13.21 10.05
N HIS A 13 -3.21 -12.37 11.10
CA HIS A 13 -3.01 -10.94 10.97
C HIS A 13 -1.60 -10.77 10.46
N ASP A 14 -1.50 -10.61 9.15
CA ASP A 14 -0.29 -10.08 8.55
C ASP A 14 0.03 -8.80 9.33
N ARG A 15 1.15 -8.81 10.05
CA ARG A 15 1.49 -7.70 10.96
C ARG A 15 1.60 -6.38 10.20
N LEU A 16 1.84 -6.44 8.89
CA LEU A 16 1.90 -5.30 7.98
C LEU A 16 0.51 -4.91 7.40
N GLY A 17 -0.55 -5.61 7.80
CA GLY A 17 -1.92 -5.39 7.36
C GLY A 17 -2.25 -6.06 6.03
N ALA A 18 -3.44 -5.75 5.51
CA ALA A 18 -3.97 -6.33 4.27
C ALA A 18 -3.15 -5.95 3.00
N TYR A 19 -2.37 -4.87 3.07
CA TYR A 19 -1.57 -4.35 1.96
C TYR A 19 -0.11 -4.14 2.40
N PRO A 20 0.64 -5.24 2.64
CA PRO A 20 1.94 -5.17 3.31
C PRO A 20 2.98 -4.40 2.49
N ARG A 21 2.87 -4.42 1.16
CA ARG A 21 3.75 -3.68 0.27
C ARG A 21 3.57 -2.17 0.39
N SER A 22 2.33 -1.70 0.26
CA SER A 22 2.01 -0.27 0.35
C SER A 22 2.35 0.30 1.72
N ALA A 23 2.19 -0.50 2.78
CA ALA A 23 2.64 -0.12 4.11
C ALA A 23 4.17 0.06 4.19
N VAL A 24 4.94 -0.87 3.64
CA VAL A 24 6.41 -0.78 3.60
C VAL A 24 6.89 0.40 2.74
N GLU A 25 6.27 0.64 1.59
CA GLU A 25 6.59 1.77 0.70
C GLU A 25 6.35 3.10 1.41
N ALA A 26 5.17 3.28 2.01
CA ALA A 26 4.84 4.51 2.74
C ALA A 26 5.80 4.80 3.90
N LEU A 27 6.25 3.78 4.62
CA LEU A 27 7.22 3.94 5.71
C LEU A 27 8.63 4.25 5.18
N ALA A 28 9.01 3.68 4.04
CA ALA A 28 10.26 4.02 3.38
C ALA A 28 10.27 5.46 2.86
N ASP A 29 9.13 5.96 2.32
CA ASP A 29 8.96 7.37 1.94
C ASP A 29 9.08 8.33 3.13
N LEU A 30 8.72 7.88 4.34
CA LEU A 30 8.95 8.60 5.59
C LEU A 30 10.41 8.53 6.09
N GLY A 31 11.29 7.81 5.38
CA GLY A 31 12.70 7.68 5.69
C GLY A 31 13.04 6.56 6.68
N LEU A 32 12.10 5.64 6.98
CA LEU A 32 12.41 4.50 7.83
C LEU A 32 13.24 3.45 7.07
N SER A 33 14.23 2.90 7.75
CA SER A 33 15.07 1.80 7.26
C SER A 33 14.34 0.46 7.39
N ASP A 34 14.76 -0.54 6.58
CA ASP A 34 14.19 -1.89 6.63
C ASP A 34 14.26 -2.51 8.03
N ASP A 35 15.36 -2.28 8.76
CA ASP A 35 15.55 -2.73 10.13
C ASP A 35 14.56 -2.10 11.12
N GLU A 36 14.20 -0.82 10.91
CA GLU A 36 13.26 -0.10 11.77
C GLU A 36 11.83 -0.59 11.54
N ILE A 37 11.45 -0.76 10.28
CA ILE A 37 10.17 -1.32 9.88
C ILE A 37 10.03 -2.75 10.40
N ALA A 38 11.05 -3.59 10.18
CA ALA A 38 11.10 -4.97 10.66
C ALA A 38 10.94 -5.06 12.18
N ARG A 39 11.65 -4.20 12.93
CA ARG A 39 11.55 -4.13 14.39
C ARG A 39 10.16 -3.69 14.86
N TYR A 40 9.57 -2.68 14.23
CA TYR A 40 8.26 -2.16 14.60
C TYR A 40 7.16 -3.20 14.40
N PHE A 41 7.12 -3.85 13.23
CA PHE A 41 6.13 -4.87 12.91
C PHE A 41 6.49 -6.27 13.43
N ARG A 42 7.66 -6.43 14.07
CA ARG A 42 8.20 -7.72 14.53
C ARG A 42 8.20 -8.76 13.40
N VAL A 43 8.70 -8.40 12.23
CA VAL A 43 8.84 -9.29 11.07
C VAL A 43 10.30 -9.39 10.66
N GLU A 44 10.64 -10.41 9.88
CA GLU A 44 11.99 -10.57 9.34
C GLU A 44 12.37 -9.43 8.40
N ARG A 45 13.60 -8.92 8.50
CA ARG A 45 14.12 -7.89 7.59
C ARG A 45 14.07 -8.34 6.12
N SER A 46 14.38 -9.61 5.87
CA SER A 46 14.31 -10.22 4.53
C SER A 46 12.91 -10.15 3.92
N ARG A 47 11.86 -10.09 4.75
CA ARG A 47 10.49 -9.91 4.31
C ARG A 47 10.25 -8.47 3.82
N ILE A 48 10.76 -7.49 4.54
CA ILE A 48 10.71 -6.08 4.16
C ILE A 48 11.48 -5.84 2.87
N ALA A 49 12.70 -6.38 2.77
CA ALA A 49 13.52 -6.33 1.55
C ALA A 49 12.77 -6.89 0.34
N ARG A 50 12.18 -8.08 0.46
CA ARG A 50 11.36 -8.69 -0.61
C ARG A 50 10.17 -7.85 -1.03
N LEU A 51 9.49 -7.21 -0.08
CA LEU A 51 8.36 -6.32 -0.36
C LEU A 51 8.80 -5.05 -1.12
N ARG A 52 10.04 -4.58 -0.90
CA ARG A 52 10.66 -3.47 -1.64
C ARG A 52 11.20 -3.86 -3.01
N GLU A 53 11.74 -5.08 -3.15
CA GLU A 53 12.34 -5.58 -4.39
C GLU A 53 11.30 -5.95 -5.46
N GLY A 54 10.12 -6.39 -5.04
CA GLY A 54 8.99 -6.39 -5.94
C GLY A 54 8.78 -4.96 -6.43
N ARG A 55 8.94 -4.69 -7.73
CA ARG A 55 8.30 -3.55 -8.43
C ARG A 55 7.00 -4.04 -9.11
N PRO A 56 5.96 -3.21 -9.26
CA PRO A 56 5.97 -2.16 -10.26
C PRO A 56 5.94 -0.78 -9.61
N ARG A 57 6.91 0.06 -10.00
CA ARG A 57 6.66 1.49 -10.09
C ARG A 57 5.49 1.63 -11.08
N ILE A 58 4.28 1.85 -10.58
CA ILE A 58 3.33 2.63 -11.35
C ILE A 58 3.44 4.01 -10.74
N ASP A 59 4.27 4.84 -11.37
CA ASP A 59 4.38 6.24 -11.03
C ASP A 59 2.95 6.83 -11.05
N CYS A 60 2.49 7.28 -9.89
CA CYS A 60 1.28 8.09 -9.78
C CYS A 60 1.49 9.36 -10.62
N GLY A 61 0.93 9.42 -11.83
CA GLY A 61 1.12 10.61 -12.66
C GLY A 61 0.68 10.58 -14.12
N ALA A 62 -0.13 9.62 -14.60
CA ALA A 62 -0.69 9.65 -15.95
C ALA A 62 -2.20 9.87 -15.98
N ALA A 63 -2.75 10.61 -15.01
CA ALA A 63 -4.09 11.19 -15.08
C ALA A 63 -4.05 12.62 -15.63
N ALA A 64 -3.22 12.89 -16.66
CA ALA A 64 -3.05 14.25 -17.16
C ALA A 64 -2.66 14.34 -18.65
N LEU A 65 -3.33 13.62 -19.57
CA LEU A 65 -3.47 14.09 -20.97
C LEU A 65 -4.50 13.32 -21.83
N ALA A 66 -5.75 13.14 -21.40
CA ALA A 66 -6.77 12.59 -22.32
C ALA A 66 -8.20 13.11 -22.15
N LEU A 67 -8.48 14.05 -21.25
CA LEU A 67 -9.72 14.82 -21.31
C LEU A 67 -9.38 16.19 -21.88
N ARG A 68 -9.28 16.23 -23.22
CA ARG A 68 -9.34 17.48 -23.96
C ARG A 68 -10.66 18.16 -23.56
N PRO A 69 -10.67 19.40 -23.05
CA PRO A 69 -11.91 20.16 -23.03
C PRO A 69 -12.29 20.43 -24.49
N THR A 70 -13.22 19.65 -25.04
CA THR A 70 -13.81 19.92 -26.36
C THR A 70 -14.99 20.86 -26.17
N THR A 71 -14.73 22.16 -26.09
CA THR A 71 -15.69 23.21 -26.47
C THR A 71 -14.91 24.52 -26.54
N PRO A 72 -15.18 25.45 -27.49
CA PRO A 72 -16.46 25.63 -28.17
C PRO A 72 -16.37 25.86 -29.70
N ALA A 73 -17.47 25.55 -30.40
CA ALA A 73 -17.77 26.17 -31.69
C ALA A 73 -19.29 26.24 -31.85
N HIS A 74 -19.88 27.29 -31.32
CA HIS A 74 -21.16 27.82 -31.79
C HIS A 74 -20.84 29.14 -32.51
N PRO A 75 -21.08 29.22 -33.81
CA PRO A 75 -21.48 30.49 -34.39
C PRO A 75 -22.64 30.35 -35.38
N GLY A 76 -23.61 31.26 -35.25
CA GLY A 76 -24.49 31.70 -36.34
C GLY A 76 -25.85 31.05 -36.38
#